data_AF-A0A5R2N3W9-F1
#
_entry.id   AF-A0A5R2N3W9-F1
#
_cell.length_a   1.000
_cell.length_b   1.000
_cell.length_c   1.000
_cell.angle_alpha   90.00
_cell.angle_beta   90.00
_cell.angle_gamma   90.00
#
_symmetry.space_group_name_H-M   'P 1'
#
loop_
_entity.id
_entity.type
_entity.pdbx_description
1 polymer ?
#
loop_
_entity_poly.entity_id
_entity_poly.type
_entity_poly.pdbx_seq_one_letter_code
_entity_poly.pdbx_strand_id
1 'polypeptide(L)'
;KDRMRHPVAADPAGGMWLSDTEPSFIDADALRKGRLAKLRGWMREAGYGGVVLFDPYNQRYATGSRNMFGYFLRNSTRYFFIPTEGPIVLFEYPQSYHVSMVLDTIDEARPSKLVWSSVSGRDDETAGPFADEIAELLKTHGGGSMKLGLDRCSHLQALALEKRGCEVRD
;
A
#
# COMPACT_ATOMS: atom_id res chain seq x y z
N LYS A 1 -22.98 -10.97 -30.93
CA LYS A 1 -23.30 -11.58 -29.61
C LYS A 1 -22.96 -10.56 -28.56
N ASP A 2 -24.01 -9.88 -28.13
CA ASP A 2 -24.00 -8.76 -27.18
C ASP A 2 -23.24 -9.12 -25.90
N ARG A 3 -22.20 -8.34 -25.57
CA ARG A 3 -21.53 -8.38 -24.27
C ARG A 3 -21.67 -7.02 -23.62
N MET A 4 -22.91 -6.54 -23.51
CA MET A 4 -23.33 -5.76 -22.35
C MET A 4 -22.93 -6.50 -21.08
N ARG A 5 -21.86 -6.05 -20.44
CA ARG A 5 -21.60 -6.35 -19.03
C ARG A 5 -21.39 -5.06 -18.24
N HIS A 6 -22.49 -4.35 -18.05
CA HIS A 6 -22.87 -4.01 -16.69
C HIS A 6 -24.18 -4.72 -16.35
N PRO A 7 -24.13 -5.92 -15.73
CA PRO A 7 -25.12 -6.24 -14.73
C PRO A 7 -24.58 -5.65 -13.43
N VAL A 8 -25.24 -4.61 -12.95
CA VAL A 8 -25.33 -4.41 -11.52
C VAL A 8 -25.98 -5.69 -10.97
N ALA A 9 -25.16 -6.68 -10.63
CA ALA A 9 -25.58 -7.80 -9.82
C ALA A 9 -25.47 -7.31 -8.37
N ALA A 10 -26.60 -6.82 -7.85
CA ALA A 10 -26.77 -6.27 -6.51
C ALA A 10 -25.90 -5.03 -6.20
N ASP A 11 -26.25 -3.89 -6.78
CA ASP A 11 -25.93 -2.60 -6.17
C ASP A 11 -27.15 -2.13 -5.37
N PRO A 12 -27.19 -2.36 -4.04
CA PRO A 12 -28.25 -1.82 -3.19
C PRO A 12 -28.26 -0.28 -3.13
N ALA A 13 -27.28 0.40 -3.72
CA ALA A 13 -27.13 1.85 -3.77
C ALA A 13 -27.46 2.47 -5.15
N GLY A 14 -27.93 1.71 -6.15
CA GLY A 14 -28.54 2.27 -7.36
C GLY A 14 -27.64 3.20 -8.22
N GLY A 15 -26.35 2.88 -8.36
CA GLY A 15 -25.40 3.72 -9.11
C GLY A 15 -24.75 4.83 -8.27
N MET A 16 -24.90 4.77 -6.95
CA MET A 16 -24.34 5.74 -6.00
C MET A 16 -22.96 5.31 -5.45
N TRP A 17 -22.35 4.25 -6.00
CA TRP A 17 -20.92 3.99 -5.80
C TRP A 17 -20.09 4.89 -6.69
N LEU A 18 -18.91 5.27 -6.18
CA LEU A 18 -17.79 5.73 -6.98
C LEU A 18 -17.34 4.56 -7.90
N SER A 19 -18.09 4.31 -8.97
CA SER A 19 -17.67 3.38 -10.01
C SER A 19 -16.33 3.86 -10.55
N ASP A 20 -15.40 2.94 -10.79
CA ASP A 20 -14.20 3.28 -11.55
C ASP A 20 -14.67 3.83 -12.89
N THR A 21 -14.28 5.06 -13.22
CA THR A 21 -14.42 5.60 -14.58
C THR A 21 -13.37 5.00 -15.51
N GLU A 22 -12.83 3.83 -15.16
CA GLU A 22 -12.01 3.04 -16.05
C GLU A 22 -12.88 2.67 -17.25
N PRO A 23 -12.48 3.04 -18.48
CA PRO A 23 -13.29 2.76 -19.65
C PRO A 23 -13.57 1.25 -19.73
N SER A 24 -14.79 0.87 -20.09
CA SER A 24 -15.25 -0.54 -20.08
C SER A 24 -14.45 -1.48 -20.99
N PHE A 25 -13.62 -0.94 -21.88
CA PHE A 25 -12.69 -1.70 -22.73
C PHE A 25 -11.35 -2.00 -22.04
N ILE A 26 -11.09 -1.48 -20.84
CA ILE A 26 -9.90 -1.76 -20.05
C ILE A 26 -10.17 -2.95 -19.13
N ASP A 27 -9.27 -3.94 -19.18
CA ASP A 27 -9.22 -5.00 -18.18
C ASP A 27 -8.46 -4.49 -16.94
N ALA A 28 -9.22 -4.07 -15.93
CA ALA A 28 -8.70 -3.50 -14.69
C ALA A 28 -7.85 -4.50 -13.88
N ASP A 29 -8.22 -5.79 -13.91
CA ASP A 29 -7.51 -6.86 -13.19
C ASP A 29 -6.15 -7.11 -13.84
N ALA A 30 -6.13 -7.27 -15.17
CA ALA A 30 -4.89 -7.40 -15.93
C ALA A 30 -3.98 -6.17 -15.75
N LEU A 31 -4.56 -4.97 -15.71
CA LEU A 31 -3.82 -3.72 -15.50
C LEU A 31 -3.14 -3.67 -14.12
N ARG A 32 -3.86 -4.02 -13.04
CA ARG A 32 -3.30 -4.06 -11.67
C ARG A 32 -2.17 -5.09 -11.59
N LYS A 33 -2.41 -6.31 -12.06
CA LYS A 33 -1.41 -7.39 -12.08
C LYS A 33 -0.17 -7.00 -12.88
N GLY A 34 -0.35 -6.37 -14.05
CA GLY A 34 0.75 -5.90 -14.87
C GLY A 34 1.61 -4.83 -14.20
N ARG A 35 0.98 -3.85 -13.53
CA ARG A 35 1.69 -2.80 -12.78
C ARG A 35 2.48 -3.37 -11.59
N LEU A 36 1.85 -4.26 -10.81
CA LEU A 36 2.51 -4.93 -9.69
C LEU A 36 3.69 -5.79 -10.16
N ALA A 37 3.51 -6.57 -11.23
CA ALA A 37 4.58 -7.38 -11.81
C ALA A 37 5.77 -6.52 -12.26
N LYS A 38 5.49 -5.36 -12.86
CA LYS A 38 6.52 -4.41 -13.28
C LYS A 38 7.28 -3.82 -12.09
N LEU A 39 6.56 -3.39 -11.05
CA LEU A 39 7.15 -2.88 -9.80
C LEU A 39 8.09 -3.93 -9.17
N ARG A 40 7.63 -5.18 -9.06
CA ARG A 40 8.45 -6.29 -8.56
C ARG A 40 9.66 -6.61 -9.45
N GLY A 41 9.52 -6.44 -10.76
CA GLY A 41 10.64 -6.52 -11.71
C GLY A 41 11.74 -5.51 -11.38
N TRP A 42 11.37 -4.23 -11.24
CA TRP A 42 12.31 -3.17 -10.87
C TRP A 42 12.96 -3.41 -9.51
N MET A 43 12.20 -3.87 -8.51
CA MET A 43 12.75 -4.20 -7.19
C MET A 43 13.78 -5.33 -7.26
N ARG A 44 13.51 -6.40 -8.01
CA ARG A 44 14.48 -7.50 -8.22
C ARG A 44 15.75 -7.01 -8.88
N GLU A 45 15.63 -6.28 -9.99
CA GLU A 45 16.79 -5.75 -10.74
C GLU A 45 17.67 -4.85 -9.86
N ALA A 46 17.05 -4.07 -8.97
CA ALA A 46 17.75 -3.16 -8.08
C ALA A 46 18.09 -3.76 -6.69
N GLY A 47 17.80 -5.04 -6.45
CA GLY A 47 18.13 -5.76 -5.22
C GLY A 47 17.35 -5.33 -3.97
N TYR A 48 16.16 -4.76 -4.11
CA TYR A 48 15.30 -4.40 -2.99
C TYR A 48 14.63 -5.65 -2.38
N GLY A 49 14.46 -5.68 -1.06
CA GLY A 49 13.62 -6.67 -0.37
C GLY A 49 12.14 -6.26 -0.37
N GLY A 50 11.87 -4.96 -0.39
CA GLY A 50 10.52 -4.42 -0.53
C GLY A 50 10.49 -2.90 -0.55
N VAL A 51 9.27 -2.37 -0.63
CA VAL A 51 9.00 -0.93 -0.52
C VAL A 51 7.88 -0.67 0.48
N VAL A 52 7.93 0.49 1.14
CA VAL A 52 6.79 1.06 1.87
C VAL A 52 6.27 2.27 1.11
N LEU A 53 4.99 2.24 0.76
CA LEU A 53 4.35 3.28 -0.05
C LEU A 53 3.33 4.08 0.78
N PHE A 54 3.63 5.35 1.01
CA PHE A 54 2.76 6.34 1.65
C PHE A 54 2.08 7.26 0.64
N ASP A 55 2.67 7.48 -0.54
CA ASP A 55 2.07 8.34 -1.54
C ASP A 55 0.85 7.65 -2.19
N PRO A 56 -0.35 8.25 -2.15
CA PRO A 56 -1.55 7.60 -2.67
C PRO A 56 -1.49 7.33 -4.19
N TYR A 57 -0.68 8.06 -4.96
CA TYR A 57 -0.45 7.75 -6.37
C TYR A 57 0.35 6.46 -6.53
N ASN A 58 1.42 6.28 -5.74
CA ASN A 58 2.22 5.06 -5.75
C ASN A 58 1.41 3.87 -5.22
N GLN A 59 0.62 4.07 -4.17
CA GLN A 59 -0.31 3.06 -3.66
C GLN A 59 -1.28 2.60 -4.76
N ARG A 60 -1.90 3.52 -5.50
CA ARG A 60 -2.81 3.19 -6.60
C ARG A 60 -2.10 2.51 -7.76
N TYR A 61 -0.89 2.92 -8.09
CA TYR A 61 -0.11 2.26 -9.14
C TYR A 61 0.16 0.80 -8.76
N ALA A 62 0.64 0.55 -7.55
CA ALA A 62 1.06 -0.78 -7.11
C ALA A 62 -0.11 -1.73 -6.82
N THR A 63 -1.20 -1.21 -6.24
CA THR A 63 -2.30 -2.05 -5.71
C THR A 63 -3.63 -1.83 -6.43
N GLY A 64 -3.83 -0.69 -7.09
CA GLY A 64 -5.15 -0.28 -7.55
C GLY A 64 -6.05 0.32 -6.45
N SER A 65 -5.59 0.38 -5.19
CA SER A 65 -6.37 0.94 -4.09
C SER A 65 -6.64 2.42 -4.23
N ARG A 66 -7.86 2.81 -3.84
CA ARG A 66 -8.32 4.20 -3.78
C ARG A 66 -9.01 4.42 -2.46
N ASN A 67 -8.40 5.22 -1.60
CA ASN A 67 -9.10 5.72 -0.43
C ASN A 67 -8.64 7.14 -0.13
N MET A 68 -9.58 8.02 0.22
CA MET A 68 -9.38 9.41 0.68
C MET A 68 -8.12 10.12 0.12
N PHE A 69 -7.94 10.11 -1.21
CA PHE A 69 -6.70 10.59 -1.87
C PHE A 69 -6.26 11.97 -1.39
N GLY A 70 -7.17 12.94 -1.36
CA GLY A 70 -6.87 14.31 -0.90
C GLY A 70 -6.41 14.38 0.55
N TYR A 71 -6.87 13.47 1.41
CA TYR A 71 -6.45 13.38 2.80
C TYR A 71 -5.05 12.77 2.92
N PHE A 72 -4.79 11.63 2.26
CA PHE A 72 -3.50 10.93 2.34
C PHE A 72 -2.36 11.62 1.59
N LEU A 73 -2.67 12.55 0.68
CA LEU A 73 -1.65 13.46 0.12
C LEU A 73 -0.98 14.33 1.20
N ARG A 74 -1.71 14.67 2.26
CA ARG A 74 -1.18 15.48 3.38
C ARG A 74 -0.84 14.67 4.62
N ASN A 75 -1.53 13.55 4.84
CA ASN A 75 -1.41 12.76 6.06
C ASN A 75 -0.89 11.36 5.74
N SER A 76 0.39 11.10 6.00
CA SER A 76 1.06 9.81 5.74
C SER A 76 0.74 8.76 6.81
N THR A 77 -0.55 8.52 7.04
CA THR A 77 -1.06 7.58 8.07
C THR A 77 -1.48 6.23 7.50
N ARG A 78 -1.60 6.14 6.18
CA ARG A 78 -1.88 4.92 5.44
C ARG A 78 -0.65 4.53 4.64
N TYR A 79 -0.28 3.26 4.70
CA TYR A 79 0.85 2.75 3.94
C TYR A 79 0.69 1.28 3.57
N PHE A 80 1.48 0.86 2.60
CA PHE A 80 1.55 -0.53 2.16
C PHE A 80 2.98 -1.01 2.27
N PHE A 81 3.18 -2.20 2.84
CA PHE A 81 4.41 -2.95 2.65
C PHE A 81 4.24 -3.88 1.45
N ILE A 82 5.10 -3.70 0.45
CA ILE A 82 5.11 -4.52 -0.77
C ILE A 82 6.47 -5.20 -0.87
N PRO A 83 6.57 -6.50 -0.57
CA PRO A 83 7.82 -7.21 -0.75
C PRO A 83 8.05 -7.50 -2.23
N THR A 84 9.32 -7.72 -2.56
CA THR A 84 9.75 -8.13 -3.91
C THR A 84 9.03 -9.40 -4.36
N GLU A 85 8.78 -10.32 -3.43
CA GLU A 85 7.95 -11.50 -3.59
C GLU A 85 7.16 -11.76 -2.31
N GLY A 86 5.92 -12.27 -2.41
CA GLY A 86 5.08 -12.59 -1.25
C GLY A 86 3.86 -11.66 -1.07
N PRO A 87 3.26 -11.64 0.12
CA PRO A 87 2.00 -10.96 0.38
C PRO A 87 2.17 -9.44 0.53
N ILE A 88 1.20 -8.67 0.04
CA ILE A 88 1.09 -7.23 0.26
C ILE A 88 0.28 -6.97 1.53
N VAL A 89 0.85 -6.17 2.43
CA VAL A 89 0.21 -5.80 3.70
C VAL A 89 -0.18 -4.33 3.67
N LEU A 90 -1.48 -4.06 3.84
CA LEU A 90 -2.05 -2.73 4.02
C LEU A 90 -2.05 -2.34 5.51
N PHE A 91 -1.65 -1.11 5.80
CA PHE A 91 -1.74 -0.51 7.12
C PHE A 91 -2.67 0.69 7.09
N GLU A 92 -3.81 0.58 7.78
CA GLU A 92 -4.86 1.60 7.71
C GLU A 92 -5.71 1.69 8.99
N TYR A 93 -6.72 2.55 8.97
CA TYR A 93 -7.74 2.59 9.99
C TYR A 93 -8.65 1.34 9.90
N PRO A 94 -8.91 0.61 11.00
CA PRO A 94 -9.66 -0.64 10.95
C PRO A 94 -11.03 -0.56 10.28
N GLN A 95 -11.74 0.56 10.44
CA GLN A 95 -13.08 0.69 9.85
C GLN A 95 -13.04 0.92 8.33
N SER A 96 -11.88 1.19 7.72
CA SER A 96 -11.75 1.41 6.27
C SER A 96 -11.11 0.24 5.51
N TYR A 97 -10.77 -0.89 6.15
CA TYR A 97 -10.16 -2.03 5.47
C TYR A 97 -10.98 -2.54 4.28
N HIS A 98 -12.29 -2.57 4.42
CA HIS A 98 -13.23 -3.03 3.40
C HIS A 98 -13.09 -2.27 2.07
N VAL A 99 -12.59 -1.03 2.08
CA VAL A 99 -12.38 -0.22 0.86
C VAL A 99 -11.32 -0.85 -0.06
N SER A 100 -10.34 -1.54 0.51
CA SER A 100 -9.17 -2.01 -0.23
C SER A 100 -9.03 -3.53 -0.25
N MET A 101 -9.52 -4.22 0.78
CA MET A 101 -9.50 -5.69 0.85
C MET A 101 -10.38 -6.37 -0.21
N VAL A 102 -11.17 -5.61 -0.97
CA VAL A 102 -11.89 -6.12 -2.16
C VAL A 102 -10.98 -6.30 -3.38
N LEU A 103 -9.74 -5.79 -3.33
CA LEU A 103 -8.78 -5.89 -4.42
C LEU A 103 -7.98 -7.18 -4.34
N ASP A 104 -7.74 -7.77 -5.50
CA ASP A 104 -6.99 -9.02 -5.68
C ASP A 104 -5.48 -8.90 -5.38
N THR A 105 -5.00 -7.67 -5.22
CA THR A 105 -3.58 -7.35 -4.99
C THR A 105 -3.21 -7.24 -3.51
N ILE A 106 -4.18 -7.22 -2.59
CA ILE A 106 -3.94 -6.96 -1.17
C ILE A 106 -4.32 -8.20 -0.37
N ASP A 107 -3.34 -8.78 0.32
CA ASP A 107 -3.48 -10.06 1.01
C ASP A 107 -3.89 -9.88 2.48
N GLU A 108 -3.39 -8.83 3.13
CA GLU A 108 -3.58 -8.59 4.56
C GLU A 108 -3.82 -7.11 4.85
N ALA A 109 -4.66 -6.81 5.85
CA ALA A 109 -4.80 -5.46 6.41
C ALA A 109 -4.55 -5.46 7.92
N ARG A 110 -3.77 -4.48 8.39
CA ARG A 110 -3.38 -4.28 9.78
C ARG A 110 -3.63 -2.84 10.25
N PRO A 111 -3.78 -2.62 11.57
CA PRO A 111 -3.98 -1.27 12.08
C PRO A 111 -2.70 -0.46 11.90
N SER A 112 -2.81 0.68 11.22
CA SER A 112 -1.67 1.59 11.08
C SER A 112 -1.26 2.15 12.44
N LYS A 113 0.03 2.04 12.75
CA LYS A 113 0.66 2.65 13.93
C LYS A 113 0.72 4.18 13.88
N LEU A 114 0.47 4.77 12.71
CA LEU A 114 0.69 6.20 12.45
C LEU A 114 -0.60 7.03 12.43
N VAL A 115 -1.78 6.39 12.40
CA VAL A 115 -3.09 7.09 12.33
C VAL A 115 -3.25 8.13 13.44
N TRP A 116 -2.79 7.84 14.65
CA TRP A 116 -2.91 8.76 15.77
C TRP A 116 -1.79 9.79 15.85
N SER A 117 -0.66 9.58 15.16
CA SER A 117 0.46 10.53 15.19
C SER A 117 0.08 11.85 14.49
N SER A 118 -0.65 11.76 13.36
CA SER A 118 -1.08 12.93 12.57
C SER A 118 -2.08 13.86 13.26
N VAL A 119 -2.70 13.42 14.36
CA VAL A 119 -3.63 14.24 15.17
C VAL A 119 -3.07 14.63 16.53
N SER A 120 -2.04 13.95 17.03
CA SER A 120 -1.53 14.14 18.40
C SER A 120 -0.14 14.79 18.46
N GLY A 121 0.60 14.85 17.35
CA GLY A 121 1.97 15.37 17.32
C GLY A 121 3.00 14.45 18.01
N ARG A 122 2.63 13.18 18.25
CA ARG A 122 3.45 12.16 18.94
C ARG A 122 4.14 11.22 17.95
N ASP A 123 4.90 11.81 17.03
CA ASP A 123 5.61 11.04 16.00
C ASP A 123 6.76 10.21 16.58
N ASP A 124 7.34 10.63 17.72
CA ASP A 124 8.37 9.91 18.46
C ASP A 124 7.88 8.60 19.08
N GLU A 125 6.65 8.60 19.63
CA GLU A 125 6.03 7.40 20.22
C GLU A 125 5.64 6.35 19.16
N THR A 126 5.37 6.78 17.92
CA THR A 126 4.80 5.90 16.87
C THR A 126 5.84 5.37 15.88
N ALA A 127 6.97 6.06 15.69
CA ALA A 127 8.03 5.64 14.77
C ALA A 127 8.67 4.30 15.15
N GLY A 128 8.84 4.03 16.45
CA GLY A 128 9.39 2.77 16.95
C GLY A 128 8.53 1.55 16.56
N PRO A 129 7.27 1.47 17.02
CA PRO A 129 6.37 0.37 16.68
C PRO A 129 6.14 0.19 15.17
N PHE A 130 6.09 1.29 14.42
CA PHE A 130 6.06 1.24 12.94
C PHE A 130 7.30 0.52 12.39
N ALA A 131 8.49 0.95 12.80
CA ALA A 131 9.72 0.42 12.27
C ALA A 131 9.95 -1.04 12.70
N ASP A 132 9.52 -1.44 13.90
CA ASP A 132 9.57 -2.84 14.36
C ASP A 132 8.78 -3.75 13.41
N GLU A 133 7.55 -3.37 13.09
CA GLU A 133 6.66 -4.18 12.25
C GLU A 133 7.15 -4.26 10.80
N ILE A 134 7.60 -3.14 10.22
CA ILE A 134 8.14 -3.12 8.85
C ILE A 134 9.45 -3.91 8.75
N ALA A 135 10.35 -3.77 9.73
CA ALA A 135 11.61 -4.52 9.73
C ALA A 135 11.37 -6.03 9.85
N GLU A 136 10.38 -6.45 10.64
CA GLU A 136 10.02 -7.86 10.76
C GLU A 136 9.42 -8.43 9.46
N LEU A 137 8.54 -7.67 8.81
CA LEU A 137 8.01 -8.03 7.50
C LEU A 137 9.11 -8.11 6.43
N LEU A 138 10.08 -7.19 6.46
CA LEU A 138 11.21 -7.21 5.53
C LEU A 138 12.14 -8.40 5.79
N LYS A 139 12.40 -8.77 7.04
CA LYS A 139 13.16 -9.99 7.36
C LYS A 139 12.44 -11.24 6.85
N THR A 140 11.11 -11.28 6.99
CA THR A 140 10.29 -12.44 6.62
C THR A 140 10.13 -12.57 5.10
N HIS A 141 9.85 -11.46 4.40
CA HIS A 141 9.46 -11.47 2.99
C HIS A 141 10.47 -10.81 2.04
N GLY A 142 11.55 -10.21 2.56
CA GLY A 142 12.56 -9.50 1.77
C GLY A 142 13.55 -10.40 1.03
N GLY A 143 13.39 -11.73 1.11
CA GLY A 143 14.27 -12.68 0.41
C GLY A 143 15.74 -12.57 0.84
N GLY A 144 16.00 -12.16 2.09
CA GLY A 144 17.34 -11.90 2.62
C GLY A 144 17.89 -10.50 2.34
N SER A 145 17.23 -9.68 1.51
CA SER A 145 17.60 -8.28 1.32
C SER A 145 16.95 -7.40 2.39
N MET A 146 17.77 -6.63 3.10
CA MET A 146 17.32 -5.59 4.02
C MET A 146 17.22 -4.20 3.36
N LYS A 147 17.35 -4.13 2.03
CA LYS A 147 17.20 -2.90 1.27
C LYS A 147 15.71 -2.56 1.09
N LEU A 148 15.31 -1.41 1.64
CA LEU A 148 13.90 -0.98 1.72
C LEU A 148 13.73 0.37 1.05
N GLY A 149 12.84 0.47 0.07
CA GLY A 149 12.46 1.75 -0.54
C GLY A 149 11.36 2.44 0.23
N LEU A 150 11.46 3.76 0.40
CA LEU A 150 10.43 4.61 1.02
C LEU A 150 10.12 5.77 0.08
N ASP A 151 8.89 5.87 -0.41
CA ASP A 151 8.50 6.97 -1.31
C ASP A 151 8.32 8.31 -0.59
N ARG A 152 7.76 8.27 0.62
CA ARG A 152 7.62 9.40 1.53
C ARG A 152 7.80 8.88 2.95
N CYS A 153 8.60 9.54 3.76
CA CYS A 153 8.69 9.24 5.18
C CYS A 153 9.12 10.47 5.98
N SER A 154 8.83 10.46 7.27
CA SER A 154 9.44 11.41 8.20
C SER A 154 10.86 10.96 8.52
N HIS A 155 11.72 11.93 8.89
CA HIS A 155 13.09 11.64 9.31
C HIS A 155 13.15 10.62 10.47
N LEU A 156 12.21 10.70 11.42
CA LEU A 156 12.13 9.79 12.56
C LEU A 156 11.84 8.35 12.13
N GLN A 157 10.98 8.14 11.13
CA GLN A 157 10.66 6.83 10.59
C GLN A 157 11.88 6.19 9.90
N ALA A 158 12.58 6.96 9.07
CA ALA A 158 13.79 6.49 8.39
C ALA A 158 14.87 6.07 9.40
N LEU A 159 15.18 6.92 10.38
CA LEU A 159 16.15 6.60 11.44
C LEU A 159 15.73 5.39 12.27
N ALA A 160 14.44 5.24 12.56
CA ALA A 160 13.93 4.11 13.32
C ALA A 160 14.10 2.78 12.56
N LEU A 161 13.93 2.79 11.22
CA LEU A 161 14.16 1.63 10.35
C LEU A 161 15.65 1.30 10.25
N GLU A 162 16.51 2.30 10.05
CA GLU A 162 17.97 2.09 10.01
C GLU A 162 18.52 1.48 11.30
N LYS A 163 18.01 1.92 12.46
CA LYS A 163 18.33 1.32 13.77
C LYS A 163 17.99 -0.16 13.89
N ARG A 164 17.10 -0.67 13.03
CA ARG A 164 16.68 -2.08 12.97
C ARG A 164 17.40 -2.87 11.87
N GLY A 165 18.38 -2.25 11.21
CA GLY A 165 19.21 -2.87 10.19
C GLY A 165 18.64 -2.80 8.77
N CYS A 166 17.59 -1.99 8.54
CA CYS A 166 17.12 -1.72 7.18
C CYS A 166 18.07 -0.76 6.47
N GLU A 167 18.43 -1.06 5.22
CA GLU A 167 19.09 -0.12 4.32
C GLU A 167 18.00 0.71 3.63
N VAL A 168 17.68 1.87 4.21
CA VAL A 168 16.62 2.75 3.73
C VAL A 168 17.09 3.52 2.49
N ARG A 169 16.29 3.49 1.42
CA ARG A 169 16.54 4.18 0.15
C ARG A 169 15.29 4.95 -0.30
N ASP A 170 15.53 6.03 -1.02
CA ASP A 170 14.53 6.69 -1.87
C ASP A 170 14.25 5.79 -3.10
#